data_AF-A0A9E5MM99-F1
#
_entry.id   AF-A0A9E5MM99-F1
#
_cell.length_a   1.000
_cell.length_b   1.000
_cell.length_c   1.000
_cell.angle_alpha   90.00
_cell.angle_beta   90.00
_cell.angle_gamma   90.00
#
_symmetry.space_group_name_H-M   'P 1'
#
loop_
_entity.id
_entity.type
_entity.pdbx_description
1 polymer ?
#
loop_
_entity_poly.entity_id
_entity_poly.type
_entity_poly.pdbx_seq_one_letter_code
_entity_poly.pdbx_strand_id
1 'polypeptide(L)'
;MEELSLNANYCDTADADKGGAYIPAYSLTNLRANLYNVARSDFDLAFYVNNVFDKGYALSSCISSRSLGFDSLVYGAPRLWGKEARYNLNIDR
;
A
#
# COMPACT_ATOMS: atom_id res chain seq x y z
N MET A 1 -15.31 -22.16 10.74
CA MET A 1 -15.71 -22.32 9.32
C MET A 1 -14.62 -21.65 8.51
N GLU A 2 -14.18 -22.22 7.40
CA GLU A 2 -13.22 -21.50 6.53
C GLU A 2 -13.92 -20.30 5.88
N GLU A 3 -13.27 -19.15 5.90
CA GLU A 3 -13.82 -17.91 5.35
C GLU A 3 -12.80 -17.24 4.42
N LEU A 4 -13.25 -16.88 3.22
CA LEU A 4 -12.48 -16.08 2.26
C LEU A 4 -12.98 -14.63 2.30
N SER A 5 -12.06 -13.70 2.56
CA SER A 5 -12.31 -12.26 2.48
C SER A 5 -11.43 -11.62 1.41
N LEU A 6 -12.06 -10.90 0.48
CA LEU A 6 -11.39 -10.16 -0.57
C LEU A 6 -11.52 -8.66 -0.33
N ASN A 7 -10.42 -7.93 -0.47
CA ASN A 7 -10.37 -6.49 -0.33
C ASN A 7 -9.66 -5.84 -1.52
N ALA A 8 -10.22 -4.72 -1.97
CA ALA A 8 -9.61 -3.83 -2.93
C ALA A 8 -9.64 -2.39 -2.39
N ASN A 9 -8.50 -1.73 -2.44
CA ASN A 9 -8.33 -0.32 -2.12
C ASN A 9 -7.96 0.43 -3.40
N TYR A 10 -8.64 1.54 -3.64
CA TYR A 10 -8.32 2.51 -4.69
C TYR A 10 -8.07 3.87 -4.04
N CYS A 11 -6.95 4.49 -4.37
CA CYS A 11 -6.58 5.81 -3.92
C CYS A 11 -6.24 6.66 -5.13
N ASP A 12 -6.80 7.85 -5.20
CA ASP A 12 -6.55 8.83 -6.25
C ASP A 12 -6.13 10.15 -5.62
N THR A 13 -5.22 10.86 -6.27
CA THR A 13 -4.69 12.13 -5.79
C THR A 13 -4.75 13.16 -6.90
N ALA A 14 -4.98 14.42 -6.52
CA ALA A 14 -4.87 15.55 -7.43
C ALA A 14 -3.42 16.07 -7.46
N ASP A 15 -3.10 16.82 -8.50
CA ASP A 15 -1.83 17.54 -8.60
C ASP A 15 -1.61 18.45 -7.38
N ALA A 16 -0.36 18.57 -6.95
CA ALA A 16 0.01 19.42 -5.83
C ALA A 16 1.21 20.31 -6.16
N ASP A 17 1.17 21.55 -5.67
CA ASP A 17 2.35 22.42 -5.57
C ASP A 17 2.79 22.48 -4.11
N LYS A 18 4.05 22.12 -3.86
CA LYS A 18 4.68 22.17 -2.53
C LYS A 18 5.83 23.16 -2.55
N GLY A 19 5.53 24.43 -2.30
CA GLY A 19 6.56 25.47 -2.23
C GLY A 19 7.27 25.70 -3.55
N GLY A 20 6.54 25.54 -4.66
CA GLY A 20 7.07 25.67 -6.02
C GLY A 20 7.58 24.38 -6.66
N ALA A 21 7.54 23.25 -5.93
CA ALA A 21 7.77 21.89 -6.45
C ALA A 21 6.44 21.29 -6.93
N TYR A 22 6.36 20.90 -8.21
CA TYR A 22 5.18 20.27 -8.79
C TYR A 22 5.21 18.75 -8.57
N ILE A 23 4.17 18.22 -7.94
CA ILE A 23 3.97 16.80 -7.70
C ILE A 23 2.78 16.35 -8.54
N PRO A 24 2.99 15.46 -9.53
CA PRO A 24 1.92 15.00 -10.39
C PRO A 24 0.93 14.11 -9.64
N ALA A 25 -0.34 14.20 -10.02
CA ALA A 25 -1.40 13.30 -9.64
C ALA A 25 -1.01 11.84 -9.90
N TYR A 26 -1.44 10.98 -8.99
CA TYR A 26 -1.28 9.54 -9.13
C TYR A 26 -2.47 8.78 -8.55
N SER A 27 -2.71 7.60 -9.11
CA SER A 27 -3.68 6.65 -8.58
C SER A 27 -3.00 5.32 -8.25
N LEU A 28 -3.39 4.74 -7.12
CA LEU A 28 -2.92 3.45 -6.64
C LEU A 28 -4.08 2.50 -6.47
N THR A 29 -3.83 1.22 -6.78
CA THR A 29 -4.76 0.13 -6.50
C THR A 29 -4.01 -0.94 -5.73
N ASN A 30 -4.60 -1.38 -4.63
CA ASN A 30 -4.05 -2.42 -3.76
C ASN A 30 -5.09 -3.52 -3.60
N LEU A 31 -4.65 -4.77 -3.58
CA LEU A 31 -5.51 -5.94 -3.48
C LEU A 31 -5.04 -6.84 -2.34
N ARG A 32 -5.98 -7.45 -1.63
CA ARG A 32 -5.70 -8.40 -0.56
C ARG A 32 -6.74 -9.51 -0.53
N ALA A 33 -6.28 -10.73 -0.34
CA ALA A 33 -7.09 -11.90 -0.05
C ALA A 33 -6.69 -12.45 1.31
N ASN A 34 -7.66 -12.71 2.18
CA ASN A 34 -7.48 -13.36 3.47
C ASN A 34 -8.27 -14.66 3.50
N LEU A 35 -7.65 -15.73 3.95
CA LEU A 35 -8.28 -17.02 4.19
C LEU A 35 -8.18 -17.33 5.69
N TYR A 36 -9.32 -17.36 6.37
CA TYR A 36 -9.41 -17.59 7.80
C TYR A 36 -9.69 -19.05 8.12
N ASN A 37 -9.19 -19.49 9.27
CA ASN A 37 -9.39 -20.85 9.81
C ASN A 37 -9.02 -21.97 8.82
N VAL A 38 -7.88 -21.82 8.12
CA VAL A 38 -7.44 -22.72 7.05
C VAL A 38 -7.42 -24.17 7.55
N ALA A 39 -8.06 -25.08 6.83
CA ALA A 39 -8.19 -26.49 7.19
C ALA A 39 -8.79 -26.73 8.59
N ARG A 40 -9.69 -25.84 9.04
CA ARG A 40 -10.27 -25.82 10.41
C ARG A 40 -9.22 -25.70 11.51
N SER A 41 -8.05 -25.14 11.20
CA SER A 41 -7.02 -24.84 12.18
C SER A 41 -7.17 -23.44 12.75
N ASP A 42 -6.30 -23.12 13.72
CA ASP A 42 -6.14 -21.78 14.27
C ASP A 42 -5.28 -20.86 13.39
N PHE A 43 -4.93 -21.29 12.17
CA PHE A 43 -4.15 -20.49 11.24
C PHE A 43 -5.03 -19.70 10.26
N ASP A 44 -4.59 -18.46 10.00
CA ASP A 44 -5.10 -17.62 8.93
C ASP A 44 -3.98 -17.32 7.94
N LEU A 45 -4.28 -17.23 6.66
CA LEU A 45 -3.32 -16.86 5.62
C LEU A 45 -3.80 -15.61 4.89
N ALA A 46 -2.87 -14.75 4.51
CA ALA A 46 -3.18 -13.63 3.63
C ALA A 46 -2.14 -13.47 2.53
N PHE A 47 -2.62 -13.02 1.37
CA PHE A 47 -1.82 -12.66 0.22
C PHE A 47 -2.25 -11.28 -0.25
N TYR A 48 -1.29 -10.39 -0.52
CA TYR A 48 -1.59 -9.04 -0.96
C TYR A 48 -0.60 -8.52 -1.99
N VAL A 49 -1.08 -7.56 -2.77
CA VAL A 49 -0.30 -6.81 -3.75
C VAL A 49 -0.60 -5.33 -3.55
N ASN A 50 0.42 -4.58 -3.18
CA ASN A 50 0.36 -3.13 -3.15
C ASN A 50 0.90 -2.55 -4.46
N ASN A 51 0.30 -1.45 -4.92
CA ASN A 51 0.63 -0.79 -6.18
C ASN A 51 0.58 -1.78 -7.37
N VAL A 52 -0.60 -2.37 -7.59
CA VAL A 52 -0.86 -3.44 -8.58
C VAL A 52 -0.42 -3.05 -10.00
N PHE A 53 -0.44 -1.76 -10.34
CA PHE A 53 -0.05 -1.27 -11.67
C PHE A 53 1.40 -0.77 -11.74
N ASP A 54 2.19 -0.95 -10.69
CA ASP A 54 3.61 -0.53 -10.59
C ASP A 54 3.84 0.92 -11.00
N LYS A 55 3.05 1.83 -10.41
CA LYS A 55 3.20 3.27 -10.62
C LYS A 55 4.40 3.76 -9.81
N GLY A 56 5.34 4.45 -10.45
CA GLY A 56 6.27 5.32 -9.75
C GLY A 56 5.56 6.63 -9.44
N TYR A 57 5.47 7.01 -8.15
CA TYR A 57 4.75 8.19 -7.70
C TYR A 57 5.55 8.94 -6.64
N ALA A 58 5.47 10.26 -6.66
CA ALA A 58 6.09 11.12 -5.66
C ALA A 58 5.10 11.41 -4.53
N LEU A 59 5.53 11.16 -3.29
CA LEU A 59 4.74 11.40 -2.07
C LEU A 59 4.84 12.86 -1.61
N SER A 60 6.04 13.44 -1.71
CA SER A 60 6.33 14.79 -1.24
C SER A 60 7.62 15.33 -1.87
N SER A 61 7.78 16.64 -1.86
CA SER A 61 9.09 17.29 -1.96
C SER A 61 9.70 17.43 -0.56
N CYS A 62 11.02 17.25 -0.44
CA CYS A 62 11.79 17.34 0.81
C CYS A 62 12.55 18.68 0.91
N ILE A 63 13.04 19.19 -0.21
CA ILE A 63 13.68 20.50 -0.34
C ILE A 63 13.15 21.14 -1.62
N SER A 64 12.33 22.19 -1.46
CA SER A 64 11.79 22.97 -2.57
C SER A 64 12.44 24.36 -2.59
N SER A 65 13.62 24.48 -3.21
CA SER A 65 14.29 25.77 -3.41
C SER A 65 14.20 26.19 -4.87
N ARG A 66 13.03 26.69 -5.27
CA ARG A 66 12.76 27.13 -6.66
C ARG A 66 13.76 28.18 -7.16
N SER A 67 14.33 28.97 -6.26
CA SER A 67 15.40 29.95 -6.57
C SER A 67 16.73 29.32 -6.96
N LEU A 68 17.00 28.07 -6.53
CA LEU A 68 18.24 27.36 -6.82
C LEU A 68 18.06 26.29 -7.92
N GLY A 69 16.84 26.05 -8.38
CA GLY A 69 16.53 25.05 -9.43
C GLY A 69 16.67 23.59 -8.97
N PHE A 70 16.86 23.35 -7.67
CA PHE A 70 16.90 22.00 -7.09
C PHE A 70 15.56 21.67 -6.45
N ASP A 71 15.04 20.49 -6.79
CA ASP A 71 13.89 19.87 -6.14
C ASP A 71 14.26 18.43 -5.78
N SER A 72 13.93 18.01 -4.57
CA SER A 72 14.17 16.65 -4.08
C SER A 72 12.84 15.99 -3.79
N LEU A 73 12.51 14.94 -4.54
CA LEU A 73 11.25 14.21 -4.41
C LEU A 73 11.45 12.91 -3.63
N VAL A 74 10.53 12.64 -2.72
CA VAL A 74 10.41 11.35 -2.03
C VAL A 74 9.43 10.48 -2.81
N TYR A 75 9.93 9.36 -3.34
CA TYR A 75 9.10 8.41 -4.08
C TYR A 75 8.45 7.38 -3.16
N GLY A 76 7.23 6.98 -3.50
CA GLY A 76 6.53 5.89 -2.86
C GLY A 76 7.13 4.53 -3.22
N ALA A 77 6.67 3.49 -2.50
CA ALA A 77 7.15 2.14 -2.73
C ALA A 77 6.72 1.62 -4.12
N PRO A 78 7.58 0.85 -4.82
CA PRO A 78 7.20 0.16 -6.05
C PRO A 78 6.18 -0.95 -5.75
N ARG A 79 5.74 -1.69 -6.79
CA ARG A 79 4.86 -2.85 -6.58
C ARG A 79 5.45 -3.82 -5.55
N LEU A 80 4.65 -4.14 -4.53
CA LEU A 80 5.05 -5.04 -3.45
C LEU A 80 4.09 -6.22 -3.33
N TRP A 81 4.64 -7.43 -3.38
CA TRP A 81 3.93 -8.67 -3.09
C TRP A 81 4.22 -9.11 -1.66
N GLY A 82 3.20 -9.52 -0.93
CA GLY A 82 3.35 -9.99 0.44
C GLY A 82 2.45 -11.16 0.77
N LYS A 83 2.92 -11.95 1.74
CA LYS A 83 2.20 -13.06 2.35
C LYS A 83 2.31 -12.97 3.86
N GLU A 84 1.23 -13.30 4.56
CA GLU A 84 1.16 -13.29 6.02
C GLU A 84 0.53 -14.58 6.52
N ALA A 85 1.00 -15.05 7.68
CA ALA A 85 0.43 -16.18 8.39
C ALA A 85 0.09 -15.77 9.84
N ARG A 86 -1.22 -15.77 10.11
CA ARG A 86 -1.92 -15.70 11.40
C ARG A 86 -1.80 -16.99 12.22
N TYR A 87 -1.39 -17.00 13.49
CA TYR A 87 -1.79 -18.06 14.42
C TYR A 87 -2.65 -17.47 15.55
N ASN A 88 -3.83 -18.04 15.78
CA ASN A 88 -4.78 -17.57 16.78
C ASN A 88 -4.71 -18.46 18.03
N LEU A 89 -4.04 -17.98 19.07
CA LEU A 89 -4.00 -18.70 20.34
C LEU A 89 -5.29 -18.43 21.14
N ASN A 90 -6.16 -19.42 21.20
CA ASN A 90 -7.31 -19.40 22.11
C ASN A 90 -6.85 -19.90 23.48
N ILE A 91 -6.57 -18.96 24.38
CA ILE A 91 -6.36 -19.28 25.80
C ILE A 91 -7.72 -19.23 26.45
N ASP A 92 -8.29 -20.40 26.76
CA ASP A 92 -9.51 -20.52 27.54
C ASP A 92 -9.38 -19.71 28.84
N ARG A 93 -10.37 -18.83 29.10
CA ARG A 93 -10.55 -18.12 30.37
C ARG A 93 -11.46 -18.91 31.30
#